data_AF-A0A657Q3K3-F1
#
_entry.id   AF-A0A657Q3K3-F1
#
_cell.length_a   1.000
_cell.length_b   1.000
_cell.length_c   1.000
_cell.angle_alpha   90.00
_cell.angle_beta   90.00
_cell.angle_gamma   90.00
#
_symmetry.space_group_name_H-M   'P 1'
#
loop_
_entity.id
_entity.type
_entity.pdbx_description
1 polymer ?
#
loop_
_entity_poly.entity_id
_entity_poly.type
_entity_poly.pdbx_seq_one_letter_code
_entity_poly.pdbx_strand_id
1 'polypeptide(L)'
;MGEAEITLVDLAKAVANDEFVFYYQPQVSMVTGILSGAEALLRWRRSEREIISPGEFIPLAESSGFIKEITINMVSKLVRDIVIVNNLNPALTISFNASAKDFSGSGLVDAIEREVRDNQVAIDVLRVELTESVILESDEHTADNLRRLEALGVSLEMDDFGTGFSSLDMLGQWPFSAVKLDQGIISRMRTSGKNRTIALSSVRMAHSLGMDIVAEGIESRDSYIFLQNAGCTTGQGYWISKPLPLEGFLVFASRDQEWPALRLGLFHMAQLDHIQWRKTLMEEVFFHSFADGGRARGRCRPRLSSWITPAAGSASGTTARAGSIAACPCSTSWRRPIAGCTRSVPNWWRRPIGAPTARASPP
;
A
#
# COMPACT_ATOMS: atom_id res chain seq x y z
N MET A 1 14.90 39.47 3.92
CA MET A 1 15.78 38.98 2.84
C MET A 1 14.92 38.04 2.04
N GLY A 2 14.61 38.36 0.78
CA GLY A 2 13.75 37.50 -0.04
C GLY A 2 14.47 36.18 -0.28
N GLU A 3 13.83 35.06 0.05
CA GLU A 3 14.30 33.75 -0.37
C GLU A 3 14.36 33.76 -1.90
N ALA A 4 15.53 33.46 -2.44
CA ALA A 4 15.71 33.36 -3.88
C ALA A 4 14.84 32.20 -4.38
N GLU A 5 13.95 32.49 -5.32
CA GLU A 5 13.06 31.50 -5.93
C GLU A 5 13.89 30.38 -6.57
N ILE A 6 13.58 29.13 -6.24
CA ILE A 6 14.26 27.96 -6.76
C ILE A 6 14.03 27.87 -8.27
N THR A 7 15.08 27.64 -9.05
CA THR A 7 14.99 27.50 -10.51
C THR A 7 15.28 26.08 -10.99
N LEU A 8 14.89 25.75 -12.24
CA LEU A 8 15.26 24.47 -12.86
C LEU A 8 16.78 24.28 -13.00
N VAL A 9 17.52 25.38 -13.16
CA VAL A 9 18.99 25.34 -13.20
C VAL A 9 19.53 24.90 -11.85
N ASP A 10 18.92 25.32 -10.74
CA ASP A 10 19.32 24.91 -9.41
C ASP A 10 18.98 23.43 -9.16
N LEU A 11 17.83 22.94 -9.62
CA LEU A 11 17.49 21.50 -9.56
C LEU A 11 18.47 20.64 -10.36
N ALA A 12 18.83 21.08 -11.57
CA ALA A 12 19.78 20.36 -12.40
C ALA A 12 21.19 20.31 -11.78
N LYS A 13 21.63 21.42 -11.17
CA LYS A 13 22.87 21.45 -10.40
C LYS A 13 22.80 20.53 -9.18
N ALA A 14 21.69 20.52 -8.46
CA ALA A 14 21.51 19.67 -7.29
C ALA A 14 21.60 18.18 -7.62
N VAL A 15 21.04 17.75 -8.77
CA VAL A 15 21.24 16.38 -9.28
C VAL A 15 22.72 16.14 -9.60
N ALA A 16 23.35 17.03 -10.37
CA ALA A 16 24.75 16.87 -10.78
C ALA A 16 25.75 16.86 -9.61
N ASN A 17 25.44 17.58 -8.54
CA ASN A 17 26.26 17.72 -7.34
C ASN A 17 25.91 16.72 -6.22
N ASP A 18 24.99 15.79 -6.47
CA ASP A 18 24.55 14.79 -5.50
C ASP A 18 23.90 15.37 -4.21
N GLU A 19 23.26 16.53 -4.32
CA GLU A 19 22.73 17.31 -3.18
C GLU A 19 21.39 16.77 -2.64
N PHE A 20 20.70 15.92 -3.40
CA PHE A 20 19.48 15.26 -2.95
C PHE A 20 19.79 14.05 -2.08
N VAL A 21 19.15 13.97 -0.91
CA VAL A 21 19.34 12.90 0.07
C VAL A 21 18.01 12.42 0.61
N PHE A 22 17.95 11.18 1.11
CA PHE A 22 16.79 10.68 1.82
C PHE A 22 16.91 10.90 3.32
N TYR A 23 15.79 11.28 3.91
CA TYR A 23 15.53 11.13 5.34
C TYR A 23 14.47 10.05 5.50
N TYR A 24 14.60 9.23 6.54
CA TYR A 24 13.75 8.08 6.79
C TYR A 24 12.83 8.37 7.96
N GLN A 25 11.52 8.36 7.72
CA GLN A 25 10.53 8.46 8.78
C GLN A 25 10.10 7.06 9.22
N PRO A 26 10.36 6.65 10.48
CA PRO A 26 9.98 5.34 10.97
C PRO A 26 8.47 5.06 10.86
N GLN A 27 8.14 3.87 10.38
CA GLN A 27 6.81 3.30 10.32
C GLN A 27 6.71 2.11 11.28
N VAL A 28 5.69 2.12 12.14
CA VAL A 28 5.49 1.10 13.17
C VAL A 28 4.25 0.29 12.86
N SER A 29 4.35 -1.04 12.99
CA SER A 29 3.20 -1.92 12.90
C SER A 29 2.33 -1.77 14.15
N MET A 30 1.12 -1.27 13.99
CA MET A 30 0.13 -1.17 15.08
C MET A 30 -0.39 -2.54 15.54
N VAL A 31 -0.12 -3.61 14.78
CA VAL A 31 -0.53 -4.98 15.08
C VAL A 31 0.43 -5.68 16.03
N THR A 32 1.72 -5.38 15.87
CA THR A 32 2.82 -6.07 16.56
C THR A 32 3.57 -5.16 17.53
N GLY A 33 3.43 -3.85 17.39
CA GLY A 33 4.12 -2.87 18.24
C GLY A 33 5.60 -2.71 17.90
N ILE A 34 6.07 -3.27 16.79
CA ILE A 34 7.47 -3.20 16.37
C ILE A 34 7.63 -2.33 15.12
N LEU A 35 8.84 -1.85 14.90
CA LEU A 35 9.22 -1.16 13.67
C LEU A 35 8.97 -2.07 12.46
N SER A 36 8.23 -1.57 11.48
CA SER A 36 7.93 -2.29 10.23
C SER A 36 8.72 -1.78 9.04
N GLY A 37 9.25 -0.56 9.10
CA GLY A 37 9.91 0.06 7.97
C GLY A 37 10.14 1.55 8.15
N ALA A 38 10.35 2.24 7.03
CA ALA A 38 10.39 3.69 6.98
C ALA A 38 9.96 4.23 5.61
N GLU A 39 9.44 5.44 5.62
CA GLU A 39 9.25 6.24 4.41
C GLU A 39 10.51 7.06 4.12
N ALA A 40 11.06 6.88 2.92
CA ALA A 40 12.17 7.64 2.39
C ALA A 40 11.66 8.96 1.80
N LEU A 41 11.88 10.02 2.56
CA LEU A 41 11.47 11.38 2.25
C LEU A 41 12.65 12.15 1.66
N LEU A 42 12.48 12.62 0.42
CA LEU A 42 13.49 13.41 -0.25
C LEU A 42 13.80 14.70 0.53
N ARG A 43 15.05 15.13 0.53
CA ARG A 43 15.51 16.41 1.08
C ARG A 43 16.57 16.96 0.14
N TRP A 44 16.59 18.28 -0.03
CA TRP A 44 17.66 18.93 -0.77
C TRP A 44 18.65 19.56 0.19
N ARG A 45 19.84 18.97 0.28
CA ARG A 45 20.93 19.43 1.14
C ARG A 45 21.93 20.25 0.33
N ARG A 46 21.74 21.57 0.30
CA ARG A 46 22.69 22.51 -0.35
C ARG A 46 24.01 22.62 0.39
N SER A 47 23.98 22.47 1.72
CA SER A 47 25.16 22.41 2.57
C SER A 47 24.86 21.61 3.83
N GLU A 48 25.85 21.31 4.66
CA GLU A 48 25.63 20.61 5.94
C GLU A 48 24.65 21.33 6.88
N ARG A 49 24.44 22.64 6.71
CA ARG A 49 23.57 23.46 7.57
C ARG A 49 22.28 23.91 6.89
N GLU A 50 22.11 23.62 5.61
CA GLU A 50 20.97 24.07 4.82
C GLU A 50 20.29 22.87 4.16
N ILE A 51 19.12 22.53 4.69
CA ILE A 51 18.24 21.49 4.18
C ILE A 51 16.93 22.14 3.78
N ILE A 52 16.61 22.05 2.49
CA ILE A 52 15.41 22.58 1.88
C ILE A 52 14.33 21.49 1.89
N SER A 53 13.11 21.89 2.27
CA SER A 53 11.95 21.00 2.36
C SER A 53 11.42 20.62 0.97
N PRO A 54 10.90 19.40 0.76
CA PRO A 54 10.21 19.02 -0.48
C PRO A 54 9.16 20.01 -0.94
N GLY A 55 8.40 20.59 -0.01
CA GLY A 55 7.34 21.55 -0.34
C GLY A 55 7.84 22.80 -1.06
N GLU A 56 9.14 23.11 -1.00
CA GLU A 56 9.74 24.27 -1.66
C GLU A 56 10.16 23.99 -3.11
N PHE A 57 10.48 22.74 -3.46
CA PHE A 57 11.07 22.40 -4.77
C PHE A 57 10.30 21.34 -5.57
N ILE A 58 9.57 20.43 -4.92
CA ILE A 58 8.77 19.40 -5.60
C ILE A 58 7.70 20.01 -6.52
N PRO A 59 6.94 21.05 -6.12
CA PRO A 59 5.94 21.65 -7.02
C PRO A 59 6.53 22.15 -8.34
N LEU A 60 7.73 22.73 -8.30
CA LEU A 60 8.46 23.15 -9.50
C LEU A 60 8.96 21.94 -10.31
N ALA A 61 9.52 20.93 -9.64
CA ALA A 61 9.99 19.71 -10.29
C ALA A 61 8.85 18.98 -11.01
N GLU A 62 7.66 18.90 -10.42
CA GLU A 62 6.49 18.23 -10.98
C GLU A 62 5.85 19.02 -12.13
N SER A 63 5.71 20.34 -11.98
CA SER A 63 5.12 21.19 -13.03
C SER A 63 6.01 21.30 -14.27
N SER A 64 7.33 21.20 -14.11
CA SER A 64 8.31 21.18 -15.21
C SER A 64 8.58 19.77 -15.78
N GLY A 65 8.18 18.71 -15.08
CA GLY A 65 8.53 17.33 -15.42
C GLY A 65 9.96 16.92 -15.02
N PHE A 66 10.73 17.80 -14.40
CA PHE A 66 12.09 17.50 -13.91
C PHE A 66 12.10 16.52 -12.73
N ILE A 67 10.96 16.29 -12.07
CA ILE A 67 10.82 15.31 -11.00
C ILE A 67 11.27 13.91 -11.45
N LYS A 68 11.03 13.54 -12.71
CA LYS A 68 11.47 12.25 -13.27
C LYS A 68 12.97 12.06 -13.22
N GLU A 69 13.72 13.12 -13.54
CA GLU A 69 15.19 13.08 -13.49
C GLU A 69 15.65 12.91 -12.04
N ILE A 70 15.05 13.64 -11.11
CA ILE A 70 15.36 13.52 -9.67
C ILE A 70 15.06 12.10 -9.19
N THR A 71 13.84 11.59 -9.39
CA THR A 71 13.41 10.27 -8.90
C THR A 71 14.30 9.16 -9.45
N ILE A 72 14.59 9.15 -10.76
CA ILE A 72 15.46 8.14 -11.39
C ILE A 72 16.88 8.17 -10.82
N ASN A 73 17.48 9.36 -10.66
CA ASN A 73 18.82 9.49 -10.08
C ASN A 73 18.87 9.01 -8.62
N MET A 74 17.76 9.15 -7.89
CA MET A 74 17.66 8.74 -6.49
C MET A 74 17.49 7.22 -6.27
N VAL A 75 17.05 6.45 -7.27
CA VAL A 75 16.84 4.98 -7.13
C VAL A 75 18.10 4.27 -6.65
N SER A 76 19.26 4.61 -7.21
CA SER A 76 20.53 3.98 -6.82
C SER A 76 20.88 4.23 -5.34
N LYS A 77 20.52 5.40 -4.80
CA LYS A 77 20.70 5.71 -3.38
C LYS A 77 19.71 4.93 -2.53
N LEU A 78 18.43 4.95 -2.92
CA LEU A 78 17.37 4.22 -2.23
C LEU A 78 17.72 2.73 -2.07
N VAL A 79 18.15 2.08 -3.15
CA VAL A 79 18.50 0.65 -3.12
C VAL A 79 19.73 0.38 -2.25
N ARG A 80 20.75 1.25 -2.30
CA ARG A 80 21.91 1.16 -1.39
C ARG A 80 21.48 1.27 0.07
N ASP A 81 20.60 2.20 0.37
CA ASP A 81 20.11 2.42 1.74
C ASP A 81 19.25 1.23 2.20
N ILE A 82 18.43 0.63 1.30
CA ILE A 82 17.71 -0.62 1.56
C ILE A 82 18.65 -1.77 1.90
N VAL A 83 19.76 -1.94 1.16
CA VAL A 83 20.75 -2.98 1.48
C VAL A 83 21.30 -2.80 2.91
N ILE A 84 21.62 -1.57 3.29
CA ILE A 84 22.14 -1.27 4.63
C ILE A 84 21.08 -1.56 5.70
N VAL A 85 19.83 -1.15 5.48
CA VAL A 85 18.71 -1.40 6.39
C VAL A 85 18.40 -2.90 6.51
N ASN A 86 18.41 -3.64 5.41
CA ASN A 86 18.14 -5.07 5.41
C ASN A 86 19.22 -5.90 6.11
N ASN A 87 20.47 -5.43 6.11
CA ASN A 87 21.54 -6.03 6.91
C ASN A 87 21.29 -5.90 8.41
N LEU A 88 20.57 -4.87 8.85
CA LEU A 88 20.13 -4.72 10.24
C LEU A 88 18.90 -5.60 10.52
N ASN A 89 17.89 -5.52 9.66
CA ASN A 89 16.70 -6.36 9.76
C ASN A 89 16.05 -6.52 8.36
N PRO A 90 16.07 -7.73 7.76
CA PRO A 90 15.59 -7.97 6.41
C PRO A 90 14.06 -7.87 6.27
N ALA A 91 13.33 -7.76 7.37
CA ALA A 91 11.87 -7.59 7.35
C ALA A 91 11.45 -6.11 7.28
N LEU A 92 12.38 -5.16 7.41
CA LEU A 92 12.06 -3.74 7.32
C LEU A 92 11.82 -3.33 5.87
N THR A 93 10.67 -2.70 5.63
CA THR A 93 10.33 -2.19 4.30
C THR A 93 10.70 -0.72 4.16
N ILE A 94 11.09 -0.30 2.97
CA ILE A 94 11.31 1.12 2.65
C ILE A 94 10.31 1.52 1.57
N SER A 95 9.51 2.54 1.88
CA SER A 95 8.64 3.20 0.91
C SER A 95 9.30 4.49 0.39
N PHE A 96 8.96 4.92 -0.83
CA PHE A 96 9.35 6.24 -1.33
C PHE A 96 8.25 6.83 -2.19
N ASN A 97 8.19 8.16 -2.23
CA ASN A 97 7.23 8.90 -3.02
C ASN A 97 7.65 8.94 -4.49
N ALA A 98 6.70 8.67 -5.37
CA ALA A 98 6.85 8.83 -6.81
C ALA A 98 5.65 9.56 -7.41
N SER A 99 5.91 10.36 -8.44
CA SER A 99 4.86 10.93 -9.26
C SER A 99 4.49 9.92 -10.35
N ALA A 100 3.22 9.78 -10.73
CA ALA A 100 2.78 9.09 -11.95
C ALA A 100 3.49 9.62 -13.20
N LYS A 101 3.91 10.89 -13.22
CA LYS A 101 4.77 11.41 -14.31
C LYS A 101 6.10 10.65 -14.41
N ASP A 102 6.61 10.12 -13.31
CA ASP A 102 7.80 9.27 -13.31
C ASP A 102 7.56 7.95 -14.06
N PHE A 103 6.29 7.51 -14.14
CA PHE A 103 5.83 6.30 -14.80
C PHE A 103 5.30 6.51 -16.22
N SER A 104 5.28 7.74 -16.72
CA SER A 104 4.93 8.06 -18.13
C SER A 104 5.86 7.37 -19.15
N GLY A 105 7.06 6.95 -18.73
CA GLY A 105 7.93 6.08 -19.51
C GLY A 105 8.51 4.98 -18.65
N SER A 106 9.13 3.98 -19.27
CA SER A 106 9.64 2.80 -18.54
C SER A 106 10.89 3.07 -17.68
N GLY A 107 11.53 4.24 -17.83
CA GLY A 107 12.85 4.52 -17.24
C GLY A 107 12.95 4.32 -15.73
N LEU A 108 11.91 4.70 -14.96
CA LEU A 108 11.91 4.47 -13.50
C LEU A 108 11.76 2.98 -13.17
N VAL A 109 10.84 2.28 -13.82
CA VAL A 109 10.64 0.83 -13.61
C VAL A 109 11.89 0.05 -13.99
N ASP A 110 12.50 0.38 -15.13
CA ASP A 110 13.74 -0.24 -15.61
C ASP A 110 14.91 0.03 -14.65
N ALA A 111 15.00 1.24 -14.07
CA ALA A 111 15.99 1.57 -13.07
C ALA A 111 15.77 0.76 -11.79
N ILE A 112 14.54 0.70 -11.26
CA ILE A 112 14.21 -0.10 -10.06
C ILE A 112 14.56 -1.57 -10.28
N GLU A 113 14.11 -2.16 -11.39
CA GLU A 113 14.36 -3.57 -11.71
C GLU A 113 15.86 -3.86 -11.80
N ARG A 114 16.62 -2.98 -12.48
CA ARG A 114 18.07 -3.11 -12.58
C ARG A 114 18.74 -3.02 -11.22
N GLU A 115 18.51 -1.94 -10.46
CA GLU A 115 19.20 -1.71 -9.20
C GLU A 115 18.86 -2.79 -8.16
N VAL A 116 17.59 -3.21 -8.06
CA VAL A 116 17.18 -4.27 -7.13
C VAL A 116 17.85 -5.59 -7.48
N ARG A 117 17.87 -5.97 -8.76
CA ARG A 117 18.52 -7.19 -9.23
C ARG A 117 20.03 -7.16 -9.00
N ASP A 118 20.69 -6.08 -9.38
CA ASP A 118 22.14 -5.95 -9.34
C ASP A 118 22.66 -5.92 -7.90
N ASN A 119 21.85 -5.41 -6.95
CA ASN A 119 22.16 -5.41 -5.51
C ASN A 119 21.54 -6.59 -4.72
N GLN A 120 20.85 -7.52 -5.40
CA GLN A 120 20.20 -8.69 -4.77
C GLN A 120 19.23 -8.33 -3.64
N VAL A 121 18.52 -7.21 -3.78
CA VAL A 121 17.51 -6.78 -2.83
C VAL A 121 16.23 -7.60 -3.04
N ALA A 122 15.60 -8.04 -1.95
CA ALA A 122 14.28 -8.65 -2.03
C ALA A 122 13.26 -7.58 -2.42
N ILE A 123 12.57 -7.75 -3.54
CA ILE A 123 11.69 -6.73 -4.12
C ILE A 123 10.48 -6.40 -3.24
N ASP A 124 10.06 -7.33 -2.39
CA ASP A 124 8.92 -7.21 -1.47
C ASP A 124 9.18 -6.25 -0.29
N VAL A 125 10.44 -5.84 -0.08
CA VAL A 125 10.78 -4.80 0.91
C VAL A 125 10.66 -3.38 0.36
N LEU A 126 10.53 -3.22 -0.97
CA LEU A 126 10.35 -1.92 -1.62
C LEU A 126 8.88 -1.60 -1.78
N ARG A 127 8.50 -0.38 -1.43
CA ARG A 127 7.15 0.14 -1.66
C ARG A 127 7.20 1.48 -2.39
N VAL A 128 6.18 1.75 -3.18
CA VAL A 128 6.04 3.01 -3.93
C VAL A 128 4.76 3.68 -3.47
N GLU A 129 4.88 4.94 -3.06
CA GLU A 129 3.77 5.78 -2.65
C GLU A 129 3.41 6.72 -3.81
N LEU A 130 2.14 6.72 -4.19
CA LEU A 130 1.62 7.50 -5.32
C LEU A 130 0.52 8.44 -4.83
N THR A 131 0.64 9.72 -5.14
CA THR A 131 -0.42 10.69 -4.84
C THR A 131 -1.60 10.56 -5.80
N GLU A 132 -2.78 10.90 -5.29
CA GLU A 132 -4.06 10.82 -5.97
C GLU A 132 -4.19 11.64 -7.25
N SER A 133 -3.88 12.94 -7.15
CA SER A 133 -4.02 13.90 -8.26
C SER A 133 -3.27 13.44 -9.50
N VAL A 134 -2.20 12.72 -9.25
CA VAL A 134 -1.22 12.31 -10.22
C VAL A 134 -1.66 11.03 -10.95
N ILE A 135 -2.48 10.16 -10.33
CA ILE A 135 -3.11 9.01 -11.00
C ILE A 135 -4.25 9.46 -11.93
N LEU A 136 -4.99 10.52 -11.59
CA LEU A 136 -6.07 11.04 -12.43
C LEU A 136 -5.58 11.56 -13.80
N GLU A 137 -4.31 11.96 -13.87
CA GLU A 137 -3.66 12.44 -15.10
C GLU A 137 -2.94 11.32 -15.87
N SER A 138 -3.03 10.07 -15.41
CA SER A 138 -2.26 8.95 -15.96
C SER A 138 -2.82 8.39 -17.27
N ASP A 139 -1.92 8.01 -18.16
CA ASP A 139 -2.22 7.37 -19.44
C ASP A 139 -2.10 5.83 -19.35
N GLU A 140 -2.45 5.12 -20.43
CA GLU A 140 -2.34 3.66 -20.50
C GLU A 140 -0.90 3.17 -20.26
N HIS A 141 0.11 3.94 -20.67
CA HIS A 141 1.52 3.61 -20.44
C HIS A 141 1.87 3.61 -18.95
N THR A 142 1.41 4.61 -18.21
CA THR A 142 1.57 4.68 -16.77
C THR A 142 0.89 3.49 -16.09
N ALA A 143 -0.31 3.12 -16.54
CA ALA A 143 -1.02 1.94 -16.06
C ALA A 143 -0.23 0.64 -16.23
N ASP A 144 0.36 0.43 -17.41
CA ASP A 144 1.16 -0.76 -17.68
C ASP A 144 2.46 -0.79 -16.88
N ASN A 145 3.11 0.36 -16.66
CA ASN A 145 4.31 0.44 -15.83
C ASN A 145 4.02 0.15 -14.34
N LEU A 146 2.90 0.64 -13.81
CA LEU A 146 2.49 0.34 -12.43
C LEU A 146 2.11 -1.14 -12.25
N ARG A 147 1.40 -1.74 -13.22
CA ARG A 147 1.15 -3.20 -13.23
C ARG A 147 2.44 -4.00 -13.35
N ARG A 148 3.44 -3.52 -14.09
CA ARG A 148 4.75 -4.16 -14.18
C ARG A 148 5.47 -4.13 -12.83
N LEU A 149 5.42 -3.02 -12.09
CA LEU A 149 5.96 -2.97 -10.72
C LEU A 149 5.23 -3.92 -9.77
N GLU A 150 3.90 -3.96 -9.82
CA GLU A 150 3.11 -4.92 -9.03
C GLU A 150 3.52 -6.37 -9.37
N ALA A 151 3.66 -6.70 -10.66
CA ALA A 151 4.06 -8.02 -11.11
C ALA A 151 5.49 -8.40 -10.70
N LEU A 152 6.37 -7.41 -10.49
CA LEU A 152 7.69 -7.62 -9.89
C LEU A 152 7.60 -7.92 -8.39
N GLY A 153 6.50 -7.59 -7.72
CA GLY A 153 6.29 -7.78 -6.29
C GLY A 153 6.44 -6.50 -5.45
N VAL A 154 6.54 -5.34 -6.10
CA VAL A 154 6.57 -4.04 -5.42
C VAL A 154 5.18 -3.70 -4.90
N SER A 155 5.10 -3.33 -3.62
CA SER A 155 3.83 -2.87 -3.05
C SER A 155 3.55 -1.43 -3.46
N LEU A 156 2.39 -1.19 -4.05
CA LEU A 156 1.92 0.17 -4.35
C LEU A 156 1.01 0.66 -3.22
N GLU A 157 1.25 1.87 -2.75
CA GLU A 157 0.47 2.53 -1.70
C GLU A 157 -0.10 3.85 -2.26
N MET A 158 -1.37 4.11 -1.98
CA MET A 158 -2.00 5.37 -2.36
C MET A 158 -1.82 6.38 -1.23
N ASP A 159 -1.15 7.49 -1.52
CA ASP A 159 -0.85 8.57 -0.59
C ASP A 159 -1.97 9.64 -0.57
N ASP A 160 -1.99 10.46 0.49
CA ASP A 160 -2.87 11.62 0.66
C ASP A 160 -4.39 11.33 0.57
N PHE A 161 -4.83 10.13 0.97
CA PHE A 161 -6.24 9.76 0.87
C PHE A 161 -7.13 10.67 1.73
N GLY A 162 -8.16 11.23 1.09
CA GLY A 162 -9.21 12.05 1.72
C GLY A 162 -8.87 13.54 1.87
N THR A 163 -7.93 14.04 1.06
CA THR A 163 -7.63 15.48 0.87
C THR A 163 -8.61 16.20 -0.06
N GLY A 164 -9.42 15.48 -0.85
CA GLY A 164 -10.61 16.04 -1.52
C GLY A 164 -10.87 15.57 -2.94
N PHE A 165 -9.94 14.87 -3.59
CA PHE A 165 -10.09 14.36 -4.95
C PHE A 165 -10.28 12.83 -5.03
N SER A 166 -10.37 12.17 -3.86
CA SER A 166 -10.41 10.71 -3.76
C SER A 166 -11.66 10.09 -4.32
N SER A 167 -11.55 9.68 -5.58
CA SER A 167 -12.52 8.77 -6.17
C SER A 167 -12.19 7.35 -5.69
N LEU A 168 -13.14 6.77 -4.97
CA LEU A 168 -13.21 5.32 -4.71
C LEU A 168 -12.97 4.50 -5.98
N ASP A 169 -13.30 5.09 -7.14
CA ASP A 169 -13.07 4.53 -8.46
C ASP A 169 -11.58 4.26 -8.73
N MET A 170 -10.66 5.12 -8.29
CA MET A 170 -9.21 4.86 -8.43
C MET A 170 -8.79 3.65 -7.61
N LEU A 171 -9.23 3.54 -6.35
CA LEU A 171 -8.90 2.39 -5.52
C LEU A 171 -9.40 1.06 -6.12
N GLY A 172 -10.49 1.08 -6.88
CA GLY A 172 -11.00 -0.11 -7.57
C GLY A 172 -10.30 -0.45 -8.89
N GLN A 173 -9.60 0.50 -9.52
CA GLN A 173 -8.99 0.34 -10.85
C GLN A 173 -7.50 0.00 -10.80
N TRP A 174 -6.84 0.35 -9.71
CA TRP A 174 -5.39 0.29 -9.57
C TRP A 174 -4.98 -0.75 -8.52
N PRO A 175 -3.83 -1.41 -8.69
CA PRO A 175 -3.40 -2.49 -7.81
C PRO A 175 -2.77 -1.98 -6.50
N PHE A 176 -3.47 -1.11 -5.79
CA PHE A 176 -3.04 -0.62 -4.50
C PHE A 176 -3.15 -1.70 -3.44
N SER A 177 -2.07 -1.90 -2.70
CA SER A 177 -1.99 -2.82 -1.58
C SER A 177 -2.30 -2.13 -0.24
N ALA A 178 -2.11 -0.81 -0.17
CA ALA A 178 -2.37 -0.02 1.01
C ALA A 178 -2.84 1.41 0.66
N VAL A 179 -3.44 2.06 1.65
CA VAL A 179 -3.84 3.48 1.61
C VAL A 179 -3.23 4.21 2.80
N LYS A 180 -2.65 5.38 2.56
CA LYS A 180 -2.15 6.26 3.61
C LYS A 180 -3.19 7.32 3.96
N LEU A 181 -3.58 7.35 5.23
CA LEU A 181 -4.56 8.29 5.77
C LEU A 181 -3.85 9.59 6.15
N ASP A 182 -4.11 10.65 5.37
CA ASP A 182 -3.47 11.96 5.49
C ASP A 182 -3.51 12.55 6.92
N GLN A 183 -2.43 13.24 7.30
CA GLN A 183 -2.27 13.96 8.55
C GLN A 183 -3.42 14.95 8.83
N GLY A 184 -4.02 15.54 7.80
CA GLY A 184 -5.16 16.42 7.92
C GLY A 184 -6.38 15.71 8.50
N ILE A 185 -6.64 14.46 8.11
CA ILE A 185 -7.72 13.64 8.71
C ILE A 185 -7.39 13.34 10.17
N ILE A 186 -6.14 12.94 10.45
CA ILE A 186 -5.65 12.56 11.78
C ILE A 186 -5.72 13.74 12.75
N SER A 187 -5.40 14.94 12.28
CA SER A 187 -5.54 16.19 13.02
C SER A 187 -7.02 16.52 13.28
N ARG A 188 -7.86 16.50 12.23
CA ARG A 188 -9.30 16.82 12.32
C ARG A 188 -10.08 15.86 13.21
N MET A 189 -9.73 14.58 13.28
CA MET A 189 -10.44 13.61 14.14
C MET A 189 -10.27 13.90 15.65
N ARG A 190 -9.25 14.68 16.03
CA ARG A 190 -9.08 15.11 17.42
C ARG A 190 -10.09 16.18 17.83
N THR A 191 -10.63 16.94 16.87
CA THR A 191 -11.43 18.15 17.14
C THR A 191 -12.94 17.93 17.07
N SER A 192 -13.43 16.90 16.37
CA SER A 192 -14.89 16.64 16.30
C SER A 192 -15.24 15.15 16.15
N GLY A 193 -16.39 14.75 16.71
CA GLY A 193 -16.94 13.41 16.54
C GLY A 193 -17.27 13.07 15.09
N LYS A 194 -17.69 14.06 14.28
CA LYS A 194 -17.92 13.87 12.84
C LYS A 194 -16.63 13.48 12.11
N ASN A 195 -15.52 14.14 12.43
CA ASN A 195 -14.23 13.83 11.82
C ASN A 195 -13.70 12.46 12.27
N ARG A 196 -13.98 12.04 13.52
CA ARG A 196 -13.71 10.66 13.95
C ARG A 196 -14.47 9.63 13.13
N THR A 197 -15.75 9.90 12.83
CA THR A 197 -16.56 9.03 11.98
C THR A 197 -16.01 8.95 10.56
N ILE A 198 -15.50 10.06 10.01
CA ILE A 198 -14.84 10.08 8.70
C ILE A 198 -13.60 9.19 8.71
N ALA A 199 -12.69 9.37 9.67
CA ALA A 199 -11.50 8.53 9.81
C ALA A 199 -11.85 7.03 9.93
N LEU A 200 -12.84 6.69 10.78
CA LEU A 200 -13.29 5.30 10.93
C LEU A 200 -13.90 4.73 9.63
N SER A 201 -14.61 5.56 8.86
CA SER A 201 -15.21 5.14 7.59
C SER A 201 -14.13 4.90 6.53
N SER A 202 -13.11 5.76 6.46
CA SER A 202 -11.93 5.57 5.62
C SER A 202 -11.23 4.25 5.95
N VAL A 203 -11.08 3.94 7.24
CA VAL A 203 -10.47 2.68 7.68
C VAL A 203 -11.30 1.48 7.22
N ARG A 204 -12.60 1.48 7.48
CA ARG A 204 -13.49 0.37 7.06
C ARG A 204 -13.52 0.16 5.56
N MET A 205 -13.45 1.25 4.80
CA MET A 205 -13.45 1.22 3.35
C MET A 205 -12.19 0.52 2.82
N ALA A 206 -11.00 0.90 3.29
CA ALA A 206 -9.77 0.24 2.82
C ALA A 206 -9.76 -1.26 3.17
N HIS A 207 -10.22 -1.64 4.37
CA HIS A 207 -10.41 -3.05 4.74
C HIS A 207 -11.36 -3.78 3.78
N SER A 208 -12.49 -3.14 3.42
CA SER A 208 -13.47 -3.71 2.49
C SER A 208 -12.90 -3.90 1.08
N LEU A 209 -11.88 -3.13 0.71
CA LEU A 209 -11.14 -3.24 -0.54
C LEU A 209 -9.95 -4.22 -0.44
N GLY A 210 -9.72 -4.82 0.73
CA GLY A 210 -8.62 -5.74 0.96
C GLY A 210 -7.25 -5.05 1.12
N MET A 211 -7.24 -3.75 1.39
CA MET A 211 -6.05 -2.92 1.49
C MET A 211 -5.62 -2.71 2.95
N ASP A 212 -4.31 -2.64 3.17
CA ASP A 212 -3.73 -2.20 4.45
C ASP A 212 -3.89 -0.67 4.62
N ILE A 213 -3.76 -0.18 5.86
CA ILE A 213 -3.87 1.26 6.16
C ILE A 213 -2.66 1.73 6.94
N VAL A 214 -2.02 2.75 6.40
CA VAL A 214 -0.97 3.53 7.06
C VAL A 214 -1.59 4.82 7.58
N ALA A 215 -1.39 5.14 8.84
CA ALA A 215 -1.91 6.38 9.42
C ALA A 215 -0.79 7.40 9.64
N GLU A 216 -0.96 8.61 9.10
CA GLU A 216 0.09 9.64 9.03
C GLU A 216 -0.09 10.80 10.01
N GLY A 217 1.01 11.48 10.33
CA GLY A 217 0.94 12.66 11.21
C GLY A 217 0.43 12.35 12.61
N ILE A 218 0.72 11.16 13.14
CA ILE A 218 0.38 10.82 14.52
C ILE A 218 1.24 11.63 15.49
N GLU A 219 0.62 12.57 16.20
CA GLU A 219 1.28 13.46 17.16
C GLU A 219 0.99 13.12 18.63
N SER A 220 0.09 12.16 18.90
CA SER A 220 -0.26 11.79 20.28
C SER A 220 -0.55 10.30 20.44
N ARG A 221 -0.29 9.80 21.65
CA ARG A 221 -0.63 8.42 22.05
C ARG A 221 -2.13 8.13 21.90
N ASP A 222 -2.99 9.11 22.18
CA ASP A 222 -4.44 8.95 22.07
C ASP A 222 -4.88 8.77 20.60
N SER A 223 -4.29 9.56 19.68
CA SER A 223 -4.51 9.36 18.24
C SER A 223 -4.06 7.97 17.80
N TYR A 224 -2.88 7.54 18.24
CA TYR A 224 -2.34 6.21 17.93
C TYR A 224 -3.28 5.09 18.40
N ILE A 225 -3.71 5.10 19.66
CA ILE A 225 -4.61 4.10 20.23
C ILE A 225 -5.96 4.10 19.52
N PHE A 226 -6.49 5.28 19.18
CA PHE A 226 -7.73 5.38 18.43
C PHE A 226 -7.62 4.70 17.05
N LEU A 227 -6.57 5.00 16.29
CA LEU A 227 -6.34 4.46 14.95
C LEU A 227 -6.08 2.96 14.96
N GLN A 228 -5.30 2.48 15.93
CA GLN A 228 -5.10 1.05 16.18
C GLN A 228 -6.44 0.34 16.45
N ASN A 229 -7.28 0.90 17.32
CA ASN A 229 -8.60 0.34 17.61
C ASN A 229 -9.58 0.46 16.43
N ALA A 230 -9.40 1.45 15.56
CA ALA A 230 -10.16 1.57 14.32
C ALA A 230 -9.77 0.48 13.32
N GLY A 231 -8.56 -0.09 13.41
CA GLY A 231 -8.07 -1.15 12.53
C GLY A 231 -6.93 -0.72 11.60
N CYS A 232 -6.27 0.42 11.84
CA CYS A 232 -5.04 0.76 11.10
C CYS A 232 -3.94 -0.28 11.37
N THR A 233 -3.18 -0.64 10.35
CA THR A 233 -2.15 -1.68 10.43
C THR A 233 -0.76 -1.12 10.67
N THR A 234 -0.51 0.11 10.20
CA THR A 234 0.77 0.82 10.31
C THR A 234 0.54 2.28 10.72
N GLY A 235 1.48 2.86 11.45
CA GLY A 235 1.46 4.28 11.83
C GLY A 235 2.80 4.97 11.67
N GLN A 236 2.75 6.24 11.30
CA GLN A 236 3.87 7.16 11.29
C GLN A 236 3.48 8.55 11.81
N GLY A 237 4.45 9.28 12.34
CA GLY A 237 4.24 10.63 12.85
C GLY A 237 5.22 11.01 13.96
N TYR A 238 5.18 12.27 14.36
CA TYR A 238 6.16 12.84 15.29
C TYR A 238 6.07 12.27 16.71
N TRP A 239 4.97 11.63 17.08
CA TRP A 239 4.89 10.86 18.32
C TRP A 239 5.78 9.61 18.30
N ILE A 240 6.01 9.03 17.11
CA ILE A 240 6.92 7.90 16.89
C ILE A 240 8.33 8.45 16.67
N SER A 241 8.51 9.20 15.60
CA SER A 241 9.75 9.91 15.28
C SER A 241 9.53 10.90 14.13
N LYS A 242 10.34 11.97 14.14
CA LYS A 242 10.55 12.80 12.95
C LYS A 242 11.36 12.01 11.89
N PRO A 243 11.37 12.45 10.63
CA PRO A 243 12.31 11.94 9.63
C PRO A 243 13.76 12.10 10.10
N LEU A 244 14.57 11.06 9.93
CA LEU A 244 15.97 10.99 10.37
C LEU A 244 16.90 10.81 9.17
N PRO A 245 18.14 11.32 9.19
CA PRO A 245 19.15 10.84 8.24
C PRO A 245 19.37 9.33 8.43
N LEU A 246 19.93 8.65 7.42
CA LEU A 246 20.10 7.19 7.43
C LEU A 246 20.77 6.69 8.72
N GLU A 247 21.88 7.32 9.16
CA GLU A 247 22.58 6.93 10.37
C GLU A 247 21.70 7.05 11.61
N GLY A 248 20.89 8.10 11.67
CA GLY A 248 19.90 8.31 12.72
C GLY A 248 18.81 7.23 12.70
N PHE A 249 18.35 6.84 11.52
CA PHE A 249 17.38 5.76 11.36
C PHE A 249 17.95 4.40 11.77
N LEU A 250 19.19 4.08 11.43
CA LEU A 250 19.84 2.83 11.86
C LEU A 250 20.00 2.76 13.39
N VAL A 251 20.34 3.88 14.03
CA VAL A 251 20.37 3.97 15.50
C VAL A 251 18.97 3.83 16.09
N PHE A 252 17.94 4.37 15.43
CA PHE A 252 16.56 4.23 15.86
C PHE A 252 16.10 2.76 15.76
N ALA A 253 16.37 2.11 14.62
CA ALA A 253 15.94 0.76 14.31
C ALA A 253 16.66 -0.34 15.10
N SER A 254 17.86 -0.05 15.63
CA SER A 254 18.62 -0.98 16.48
C SER A 254 18.19 -0.96 17.95
N ARG A 255 17.32 -0.03 18.36
CA ARG A 255 16.81 0.02 19.72
C ARG A 255 15.60 -0.91 19.85
N ASP A 256 15.55 -1.67 20.94
CA ASP A 256 14.33 -2.39 21.35
C ASP A 256 13.30 -1.37 21.86
N GLN A 257 12.51 -0.84 20.92
CA GLN A 257 11.37 0.02 21.18
C GLN A 257 10.10 -0.72 20.86
N GLU A 258 9.16 -0.71 21.79
CA GLU A 258 7.82 -1.25 21.59
C GLU A 258 6.78 -0.13 21.69
N TRP A 259 5.86 -0.12 20.73
CA TRP A 259 4.67 0.70 20.75
C TRP A 259 3.48 -0.11 21.25
N PRO A 260 2.43 0.52 21.81
CA PRO A 260 1.22 -0.17 22.19
C PRO A 260 0.74 -1.06 21.05
N ALA A 261 0.55 -2.36 21.30
CA ALA A 261 0.07 -3.30 20.30
C ALA A 261 -1.24 -3.93 20.79
N LEU A 262 -2.35 -3.60 20.13
CA LEU A 262 -3.63 -4.24 20.34
C LEU A 262 -4.22 -4.67 19.00
N ARG A 263 -4.50 -5.97 18.89
CA ARG A 263 -5.20 -6.54 17.73
C ARG A 263 -6.72 -6.36 17.79
N LEU A 264 -7.23 -5.65 18.80
CA LEU A 264 -8.67 -5.49 19.03
C LEU A 264 -9.37 -4.86 17.82
N GLY A 265 -8.77 -3.86 17.18
CA GLY A 265 -9.31 -3.26 15.97
C GLY A 265 -9.43 -4.26 14.82
N LEU A 266 -8.43 -5.11 14.60
CA LEU A 266 -8.48 -6.17 13.59
C LEU A 266 -9.50 -7.26 13.92
N PHE A 267 -9.66 -7.63 15.20
CA PHE A 267 -10.76 -8.52 15.60
C PHE A 267 -12.12 -7.90 15.31
N HIS A 268 -12.29 -6.60 15.56
CA HIS A 268 -13.52 -5.90 15.22
C HIS A 268 -13.77 -5.89 13.70
N MET A 269 -12.74 -5.63 12.88
CA MET A 269 -12.85 -5.71 11.42
C MET A 269 -13.22 -7.12 10.96
N ALA A 270 -12.56 -8.16 11.47
CA ALA A 270 -12.88 -9.55 11.14
C ALA A 270 -14.33 -9.93 11.49
N GLN A 271 -14.87 -9.40 12.59
CA GLN A 271 -16.28 -9.58 12.94
C GLN A 271 -17.22 -8.89 11.94
N LEU A 272 -16.89 -7.66 11.52
CA LEU A 272 -17.66 -6.93 10.50
C LEU A 272 -17.62 -7.66 9.15
N ASP A 273 -16.46 -8.14 8.73
CA ASP A 273 -16.29 -8.91 7.49
C ASP A 273 -17.12 -10.18 7.53
N HIS A 274 -17.14 -10.88 8.66
CA HIS A 274 -17.96 -12.09 8.82
C HIS A 274 -19.46 -11.78 8.76
N ILE A 275 -19.91 -10.67 9.33
CA ILE A 275 -21.32 -10.22 9.23
C ILE A 275 -21.67 -9.89 7.78
N GLN A 276 -20.79 -9.16 7.09
CA GLN A 276 -20.98 -8.79 5.69
C GLN A 276 -21.01 -10.03 4.79
N TRP A 277 -20.09 -10.99 5.00
CA TRP A 277 -20.07 -12.26 4.29
C TRP A 277 -21.39 -13.04 4.48
N ARG A 278 -21.89 -13.12 5.73
CA ARG A 278 -23.18 -13.76 6.01
C ARG A 278 -24.33 -13.08 5.28
N LYS A 279 -24.34 -11.74 5.23
CA LYS A 279 -25.34 -10.97 4.48
C LYS A 279 -25.29 -11.32 2.99
N THR A 280 -24.12 -11.27 2.37
CA THR A 280 -23.93 -11.61 0.95
C THR A 280 -24.36 -13.05 0.65
N LEU A 281 -24.02 -14.00 1.53
CA LEU A 281 -24.47 -15.39 1.39
C LEU A 281 -26.01 -15.50 1.43
N MET A 282 -26.67 -14.80 2.34
CA MET A 282 -28.14 -14.80 2.42
C MET A 282 -28.78 -14.17 1.18
N GLU A 283 -28.22 -13.07 0.68
CA GLU A 283 -28.67 -12.43 -0.57
C GLU A 283 -28.54 -13.39 -1.75
N GLU A 284 -27.39 -14.06 -1.92
CA GLU A 284 -27.18 -15.04 -2.98
C GLU A 284 -28.15 -16.22 -2.90
N VAL A 285 -28.34 -16.79 -1.70
CA VAL A 285 -29.30 -17.89 -1.49
C VAL A 285 -30.71 -17.43 -1.83
N PHE A 286 -31.11 -16.22 -1.42
CA PHE A 286 -32.40 -15.65 -1.76
C PHE A 286 -32.53 -15.48 -3.28
N PHE A 287 -31.57 -14.84 -3.95
CA PHE A 287 -31.61 -14.65 -5.41
C PHE A 287 -31.69 -15.97 -6.18
N HIS A 288 -30.94 -17.02 -5.78
CA HIS A 288 -31.01 -18.32 -6.43
C HIS A 288 -32.33 -19.05 -6.15
N SER A 289 -32.87 -18.93 -4.95
CA SER A 289 -34.15 -19.56 -4.57
C SER A 289 -35.35 -18.97 -5.32
N PHE A 290 -35.26 -17.72 -5.82
CA PHE A 290 -36.33 -17.05 -6.55
C PHE A 290 -36.08 -16.93 -8.07
N ALA A 291 -34.86 -17.17 -8.57
CA ALA A 291 -34.55 -17.13 -10.01
C ALA A 291 -35.08 -18.34 -10.80
N ASP A 292 -35.34 -19.48 -10.14
CA ASP A 292 -35.91 -20.67 -10.78
C ASP A 292 -37.44 -20.59 -11.00
N GLY A 293 -38.10 -19.51 -10.55
CA GLY A 293 -39.56 -19.36 -10.62
C GLY A 293 -40.12 -18.52 -11.77
N GLY A 294 -39.30 -17.88 -12.60
CA GLY A 294 -39.85 -16.97 -13.62
C GLY A 294 -38.86 -16.57 -14.71
N ARG A 295 -39.33 -16.63 -15.96
CA ARG A 295 -38.65 -16.10 -17.15
C ARG A 295 -38.34 -14.61 -16.97
N ALA A 296 -37.22 -14.26 -16.36
CA ALA A 296 -36.68 -12.92 -16.40
C ALA A 296 -35.77 -12.80 -17.63
N ARG A 297 -36.36 -12.35 -18.75
CA ARG A 297 -35.61 -11.86 -19.91
C ARG A 297 -34.77 -10.65 -19.47
N GLY A 298 -33.46 -10.72 -19.74
CA GLY A 298 -32.57 -9.56 -19.88
C GLY A 298 -32.40 -8.67 -18.66
N ARG A 299 -31.61 -9.10 -17.66
CA ARG A 299 -30.85 -8.17 -16.81
C ARG A 299 -29.46 -8.75 -16.57
N CYS A 300 -28.45 -7.87 -16.57
CA CYS A 300 -27.03 -8.18 -16.44
C CYS A 300 -26.80 -9.21 -15.33
N ARG A 301 -26.33 -10.41 -15.71
CA ARG A 301 -25.64 -11.27 -14.77
C ARG A 301 -24.41 -10.50 -14.30
N PRO A 302 -24.15 -10.38 -12.98
CA PRO A 302 -22.82 -9.99 -12.55
C PRO A 302 -21.86 -11.06 -13.08
N ARG A 303 -20.98 -10.70 -14.01
CA ARG A 303 -19.90 -11.57 -14.44
C ARG A 303 -18.97 -11.74 -13.25
N LEU A 304 -19.14 -12.85 -12.52
CA LEU A 304 -18.09 -13.45 -11.70
C LEU A 304 -16.94 -13.86 -12.63
N SER A 305 -16.01 -12.95 -12.93
CA SER A 305 -14.77 -13.31 -13.63
C SER A 305 -13.53 -12.59 -13.10
N SER A 306 -13.52 -12.11 -11.85
CA SER A 306 -12.29 -11.56 -11.25
C SER A 306 -11.94 -12.07 -9.84
N TRP A 307 -12.81 -12.82 -9.17
CA TRP A 307 -12.55 -13.24 -7.78
C TRP A 307 -12.29 -14.73 -7.58
N ILE A 308 -12.37 -15.56 -8.64
CA ILE A 308 -12.23 -17.02 -8.51
C ILE A 308 -11.58 -17.63 -9.77
N THR A 309 -10.27 -17.47 -9.96
CA THR A 309 -9.30 -18.46 -10.52
C THR A 309 -7.92 -17.81 -10.74
N PRO A 310 -6.80 -18.51 -10.46
CA PRO A 310 -5.47 -18.03 -10.84
C PRO A 310 -5.24 -18.26 -12.34
N ALA A 311 -4.67 -17.26 -13.02
CA ALA A 311 -4.14 -17.43 -14.36
C ALA A 311 -2.91 -18.35 -14.32
N ALA A 312 -3.07 -19.61 -14.71
CA ALA A 312 -1.95 -20.48 -15.04
C ALA A 312 -1.56 -20.27 -16.51
N GLY A 313 -0.28 -19.99 -16.75
CA GLY A 313 0.29 -19.81 -18.09
C GLY A 313 0.27 -21.07 -18.95
N SER A 314 -0.05 -20.85 -20.24
CA SER A 314 0.26 -21.58 -21.47
C SER A 314 0.60 -23.09 -21.43
N ALA A 315 -0.22 -23.88 -22.14
CA ALA A 315 0.26 -24.85 -23.17
C ALA A 315 -0.88 -25.24 -24.16
N SER A 316 -0.68 -24.85 -25.42
CA SER A 316 -1.08 -25.47 -26.70
C SER A 316 -2.18 -26.55 -26.80
N GLY A 317 -3.08 -26.39 -27.79
CA GLY A 317 -3.36 -27.45 -28.77
C GLY A 317 -4.81 -27.89 -29.00
N THR A 318 -5.36 -27.49 -30.16
CA THR A 318 -6.28 -28.25 -31.05
C THR A 318 -7.75 -28.54 -30.67
N THR A 319 -8.64 -27.77 -31.33
CA THR A 319 -9.79 -28.21 -32.18
C THR A 319 -10.77 -29.30 -31.72
N ALA A 320 -12.06 -28.91 -31.62
CA ALA A 320 -13.20 -29.39 -32.44
C ALA A 320 -14.47 -29.88 -31.70
N ARG A 321 -15.59 -29.37 -32.22
CA ARG A 321 -16.94 -29.96 -32.44
C ARG A 321 -18.02 -29.90 -31.36
N ALA A 322 -19.15 -29.38 -31.86
CA ALA A 322 -20.49 -29.38 -31.31
C ALA A 322 -21.11 -30.78 -31.21
N GLY A 323 -22.03 -30.96 -30.24
CA GLY A 323 -22.89 -32.12 -30.19
C GLY A 323 -23.85 -32.14 -28.98
N SER A 324 -25.13 -31.94 -29.28
CA SER A 324 -26.31 -32.54 -28.64
C SER A 324 -26.70 -32.19 -27.20
N ILE A 325 -27.89 -31.59 -27.13
CA ILE A 325 -28.83 -31.59 -26.01
C ILE A 325 -29.15 -33.05 -25.61
N ALA A 326 -29.11 -33.35 -24.31
CA ALA A 326 -29.80 -34.48 -23.71
C ALA A 326 -30.30 -34.07 -22.31
N ALA A 327 -31.59 -34.34 -22.07
CA ALA A 327 -32.32 -33.96 -20.88
C ALA A 327 -32.00 -34.84 -19.65
N CYS A 328 -32.21 -34.23 -18.48
CA CYS A 328 -32.23 -34.75 -17.10
C CYS A 328 -32.62 -36.23 -16.89
N PRO A 329 -32.13 -36.84 -15.79
CA PRO A 329 -32.99 -36.86 -14.60
C PRO A 329 -32.28 -36.53 -13.28
N CYS A 330 -32.98 -35.76 -12.45
CA CYS A 330 -32.73 -35.62 -11.02
C CYS A 330 -32.53 -36.99 -10.37
N SER A 331 -31.37 -37.20 -9.75
CA SER A 331 -31.24 -38.14 -8.64
C SER A 331 -30.30 -37.59 -7.59
N THR A 332 -30.85 -37.54 -6.38
CA THR A 332 -30.26 -37.17 -5.11
C THR A 332 -29.08 -38.10 -4.77
N SER A 333 -27.87 -37.56 -4.69
CA SER A 333 -26.82 -38.15 -3.85
C SER A 333 -25.87 -37.08 -3.32
N TRP A 334 -26.11 -36.68 -2.07
CA TRP A 334 -25.10 -36.07 -1.22
C TRP A 334 -24.09 -37.15 -0.88
N ARG A 335 -22.89 -37.12 -1.48
CA ARG A 335 -21.62 -37.69 -0.98
C ARG A 335 -20.56 -37.60 -2.07
N ARG A 336 -19.73 -36.55 -2.02
CA ARG A 336 -18.29 -36.57 -2.32
C ARG A 336 -17.68 -35.22 -1.94
N PRO A 337 -16.55 -35.19 -1.22
CA PRO A 337 -15.86 -33.95 -0.89
C PRO A 337 -15.23 -33.37 -2.17
N ILE A 338 -15.52 -32.12 -2.49
CA ILE A 338 -14.82 -31.39 -3.54
C ILE A 338 -13.42 -31.07 -2.99
N ALA A 339 -12.43 -31.85 -3.43
CA ALA A 339 -11.03 -31.49 -3.34
C ALA A 339 -10.79 -30.24 -4.21
N GLY A 340 -10.16 -29.19 -3.66
CA GLY A 340 -9.75 -28.01 -4.42
C GLY A 340 -10.13 -26.64 -3.84
N CYS A 341 -10.69 -26.55 -2.63
CA CYS A 341 -11.02 -25.26 -2.01
C CYS A 341 -9.87 -24.73 -1.14
N THR A 342 -8.73 -24.38 -1.73
CA THR A 342 -7.78 -23.48 -1.06
C THR A 342 -8.25 -22.04 -1.27
N ARG A 343 -9.06 -21.53 -0.34
CA ARG A 343 -9.50 -20.14 -0.31
C ARG A 343 -8.30 -19.23 -0.04
N SER A 344 -8.18 -18.14 -0.80
CA SER A 344 -7.29 -17.03 -0.47
C SER A 344 -7.82 -16.31 0.77
N VAL A 345 -7.08 -16.39 1.86
CA VAL A 345 -7.32 -15.62 3.08
C VAL A 345 -6.82 -14.19 2.83
N PRO A 346 -7.51 -13.11 3.29
CA PRO A 346 -7.00 -11.74 3.18
C PRO A 346 -5.56 -11.62 3.69
N ASN A 347 -4.74 -10.75 3.10
CA ASN A 347 -3.30 -10.68 3.42
C ASN A 347 -3.01 -10.46 4.93
N TRP A 348 -3.87 -9.74 5.64
CA TRP A 348 -3.77 -9.54 7.09
C TRP A 348 -4.07 -10.79 7.93
N TRP A 349 -4.68 -11.84 7.37
CA TRP A 349 -4.79 -13.16 8.00
C TRP A 349 -3.57 -14.06 7.76
N ARG A 350 -2.71 -13.75 6.77
CA ARG A 350 -1.58 -14.62 6.37
C ARG A 350 -0.32 -14.44 7.21
N ARG A 351 -0.26 -13.43 8.09
CA ARG A 351 0.93 -13.20 8.93
C ARG A 351 1.06 -14.33 9.96
N PRO A 352 2.22 -15.00 10.06
CA PRO A 352 2.40 -16.11 10.99
C PRO A 352 2.14 -15.65 12.43
N ILE A 353 1.39 -16.47 13.16
CA ILE A 353 1.23 -16.37 14.61
C ILE A 353 2.59 -16.69 15.22
N GLY A 354 3.46 -15.69 15.37
CA GLY A 354 4.65 -15.81 16.19
C GLY A 354 4.21 -16.12 17.62
N ALA A 355 4.46 -17.34 18.08
CA ALA A 355 4.32 -17.68 19.48
C ALA A 355 5.30 -16.80 20.28
N PRO A 356 4.90 -16.22 21.42
CA PRO A 356 5.86 -15.55 22.29
C PRO A 356 6.89 -16.60 22.72
N THR A 357 8.14 -16.41 22.31
CA THR A 357 9.24 -17.19 22.88
C THR A 357 9.37 -16.76 24.33
N ALA A 358 8.92 -17.63 25.24
CA ALA A 358 9.26 -17.50 26.64
C ALA A 358 10.78 -17.58 26.76
N ARG A 359 11.45 -16.46 26.99
CA ARG A 359 12.85 -16.45 27.43
C ARG A 359 12.92 -16.07 28.89
N ALA A 360 13.56 -16.99 29.61
CA ALA A 360 13.84 -16.95 31.03
C ALA A 360 14.60 -15.68 31.44
N SER A 361 14.20 -15.11 32.56
CA SER A 361 14.95 -14.09 33.29
C SER A 361 16.27 -14.68 33.80
N PRO A 362 17.43 -14.01 33.64
CA PRO A 362 18.61 -14.28 34.44
C PRO A 362 18.68 -13.33 35.67
N PRO A 363 19.49 -13.70 36.68
CA PRO A 363 19.39 -13.22 38.06
C PRO A 363 19.77 -11.75 38.29
#